data_AF-A0A969SUW1-F1
#
_entry.id   AF-A0A969SUW1-F1
#
_cell.length_a   1.000
_cell.length_b   1.000
_cell.length_c   1.000
_cell.angle_alpha   90.00
_cell.angle_beta   90.00
_cell.angle_gamma   90.00
#
_symmetry.space_group_name_H-M   'P 1'
#
loop_
_entity.id
_entity.type
_entity.pdbx_description
1 polymer ?
#
loop_
_entity_poly.entity_id
_entity_poly.type
_entity_poly.pdbx_seq_one_letter_code
_entity_poly.pdbx_strand_id
1 'polypeptide(L)'
;MVVYYPRQTFDAEFQTLLFPGSSSAHSTLTFVLHSLTQFNLSQSYSVTEILIEAYLRGVKKIETGEYIENPLAWIRSTSYNIIRELSKERKKLYQLEEEYKIESLIDSNLFDFQEVNTGFKKG
;
A
#
# COMPACT_ATOMS: atom_id res chain seq x y z
N MET A 1 -23.11 10.17 33.24
CA MET A 1 -22.67 10.40 31.86
C MET A 1 -21.30 9.73 31.72
N VAL A 2 -21.18 8.67 30.93
CA VAL A 2 -19.87 8.02 30.71
C VAL A 2 -19.13 8.87 29.69
N VAL A 3 -17.98 9.44 30.07
CA VAL A 3 -17.13 10.18 29.13
C VAL A 3 -16.47 9.14 28.23
N TYR A 4 -16.84 9.12 26.95
CA TYR A 4 -16.23 8.26 25.95
C TYR A 4 -14.93 8.90 25.46
N TYR A 5 -13.83 8.13 25.45
CA TYR A 5 -12.52 8.57 25.00
C TYR A 5 -12.10 7.78 23.76
N PRO A 6 -12.55 8.18 22.54
CA PRO A 6 -12.34 7.41 21.32
C PRO A 6 -10.87 7.06 21.08
N ARG A 7 -9.98 8.01 21.34
CA ARG A 7 -8.53 7.83 21.16
C ARG A 7 -7.97 6.77 22.10
N GLN A 8 -8.32 6.84 23.39
CA GLN A 8 -7.80 5.91 24.39
C GLN A 8 -8.31 4.49 24.14
N THR A 9 -9.59 4.34 23.77
CA THR A 9 -10.14 3.04 23.38
C THR A 9 -9.44 2.48 22.15
N PHE A 10 -9.23 3.29 21.12
CA PHE A 10 -8.52 2.85 19.92
C PHE A 10 -7.06 2.45 20.20
N ASP A 11 -6.33 3.26 20.98
CA ASP A 11 -4.96 2.98 21.36
C ASP A 11 -4.86 1.68 22.17
N ALA A 12 -5.76 1.48 23.15
CA ALA A 12 -5.79 0.26 23.95
C ALA A 12 -6.04 -0.99 23.10
N GLU A 13 -6.99 -0.94 22.18
CA GLU A 13 -7.27 -2.05 21.26
C GLU A 13 -6.10 -2.30 20.32
N PHE A 14 -5.44 -1.26 19.78
CA PHE A 14 -4.25 -1.43 18.95
C PHE A 14 -3.10 -2.08 19.73
N GLN A 15 -2.89 -1.71 20.99
CA GLN A 15 -1.87 -2.34 21.85
C GLN A 15 -2.10 -3.85 21.98
N THR A 16 -3.36 -4.32 21.99
CA THR A 16 -3.64 -5.78 22.02
C THR A 16 -3.03 -6.54 20.84
N LEU A 17 -2.79 -5.86 19.70
CA LEU A 17 -2.17 -6.45 18.51
C LEU A 17 -0.65 -6.60 18.63
N LEU A 18 -0.04 -5.87 19.59
CA LEU A 18 1.41 -5.89 19.83
C LEU A 18 1.83 -6.97 20.83
N PHE A 19 0.89 -7.50 21.63
CA PHE A 19 1.19 -8.50 22.66
C PHE A 19 1.19 -9.93 22.10
N PRO A 20 2.31 -10.66 22.23
CA PRO A 20 2.37 -12.07 21.86
C PRO A 20 1.49 -12.88 22.83
N GLY A 21 0.40 -13.45 22.31
CA GLY A 21 -0.57 -14.23 23.08
C GLY A 21 -2.03 -13.78 22.93
N SER A 22 -2.26 -12.60 22.37
CA SER A 22 -3.61 -12.15 22.01
C SER A 22 -4.13 -12.93 20.80
N SER A 23 -5.30 -13.55 20.92
CA SER A 23 -5.98 -14.23 19.80
C SER A 23 -6.31 -13.24 18.68
N SER A 24 -6.69 -12.01 19.04
CA SER A 24 -6.89 -10.90 18.12
C SER A 24 -5.60 -10.50 17.39
N ALA A 25 -4.45 -10.50 18.08
CA ALA A 25 -3.16 -10.27 17.46
C ALA A 25 -2.86 -11.36 16.43
N HIS A 26 -2.91 -12.63 16.85
CA HIS A 26 -2.58 -13.76 15.96
C HIS A 26 -3.47 -13.77 14.70
N SER A 27 -4.78 -13.62 14.87
CA SER A 27 -5.74 -13.62 13.76
C SER A 27 -5.58 -12.41 12.82
N THR A 28 -5.23 -11.23 13.34
CA THR A 28 -5.02 -10.01 12.54
C THR A 28 -3.70 -10.09 11.79
N LEU A 29 -2.60 -10.44 12.47
CA LEU A 29 -1.28 -10.59 11.86
C LEU A 29 -1.29 -11.63 10.75
N THR A 30 -1.91 -12.80 10.99
CA THR A 30 -2.04 -13.87 9.99
C THR A 30 -2.81 -13.39 8.76
N PHE A 31 -3.88 -12.64 8.96
CA PHE A 31 -4.68 -12.10 7.86
C PHE A 31 -3.94 -11.08 7.01
N VAL A 32 -3.21 -10.16 7.66
CA VAL A 32 -2.40 -9.16 6.96
C VAL A 32 -1.30 -9.86 6.16
N LEU A 33 -0.62 -10.85 6.76
CA LEU A 33 0.41 -11.64 6.08
C LEU A 33 -0.17 -12.37 4.85
N HIS A 34 -1.29 -13.08 5.00
CA HIS A 34 -1.94 -13.76 3.88
C HIS A 34 -2.38 -12.80 2.79
N SER A 35 -2.89 -11.62 3.17
CA SER A 35 -3.29 -10.59 2.20
C SER A 35 -2.08 -10.06 1.42
N LEU A 36 -0.96 -9.78 2.10
CA LEU A 36 0.29 -9.38 1.43
C LEU A 36 0.74 -10.44 0.42
N THR A 37 0.73 -11.72 0.82
CA THR A 37 1.08 -12.83 -0.09
C THR A 37 0.11 -12.91 -1.27
N GLN A 38 -1.20 -12.79 -1.05
CA GLN A 38 -2.21 -12.85 -2.11
C GLN A 38 -2.01 -11.76 -3.18
N PHE A 39 -1.58 -10.58 -2.76
CA PHE A 39 -1.27 -9.47 -3.67
C PHE A 39 0.19 -9.49 -4.15
N ASN A 40 0.98 -10.52 -3.86
CA ASN A 40 2.41 -10.62 -4.14
C ASN A 40 3.24 -9.46 -3.57
N LEU A 41 2.83 -8.88 -2.44
CA LEU A 41 3.47 -7.72 -1.79
C LEU A 41 4.37 -8.11 -0.61
N SER A 42 4.46 -9.39 -0.26
CA SER A 42 5.18 -9.90 0.91
C SER A 42 6.68 -9.65 0.91
N GLN A 43 7.29 -9.38 -0.26
CA GLN A 43 8.71 -9.02 -0.37
C GLN A 43 8.97 -7.51 -0.25
N SER A 44 7.92 -6.69 -0.38
CA SER A 44 8.04 -5.23 -0.44
C SER A 44 7.50 -4.55 0.83
N TYR A 45 6.59 -5.22 1.54
CA TYR A 45 5.94 -4.67 2.72
C TYR A 45 5.83 -5.73 3.81
N SER A 46 6.07 -5.31 5.04
CA SER A 46 5.91 -6.10 6.26
C SER A 46 4.53 -5.91 6.88
N VAL A 47 4.11 -6.88 7.68
CA VAL A 47 2.87 -6.78 8.47
C VAL A 47 2.88 -5.56 9.39
N THR A 48 4.03 -5.26 10.00
CA THR A 48 4.20 -4.13 10.91
C THR A 48 3.97 -2.79 10.21
N GLU A 49 4.52 -2.59 9.01
CA GLU A 49 4.30 -1.35 8.24
C GLU A 49 2.82 -1.14 7.92
N ILE A 50 2.11 -2.20 7.50
CA ILE A 50 0.67 -2.12 7.22
C ILE A 50 -0.13 -1.75 8.48
N LEU A 51 0.21 -2.34 9.63
CA LEU A 51 -0.47 -2.03 10.89
C LEU A 51 -0.18 -0.61 11.40
N ILE A 52 1.05 -0.11 11.24
CA ILE A 52 1.40 1.27 11.58
C ILE A 52 0.60 2.24 10.70
N GLU A 53 0.53 2.01 9.39
CA GLU A 53 -0.26 2.85 8.49
C GLU A 53 -1.75 2.81 8.86
N ALA A 54 -2.28 1.63 9.18
CA ALA A 54 -3.66 1.50 9.65
C ALA A 54 -3.89 2.28 10.96
N TYR A 55 -2.94 2.22 11.90
CA TYR A 55 -2.99 3.00 13.14
C TYR A 55 -3.02 4.50 12.87
N LEU A 56 -2.12 5.02 12.04
CA LEU A 56 -2.05 6.44 11.68
C LEU A 56 -3.34 6.93 11.03
N ARG A 57 -3.93 6.14 10.11
CA ARG A 57 -5.24 6.47 9.52
C ARG A 57 -6.36 6.49 10.56
N GLY A 58 -6.33 5.57 11.53
CA GLY A 58 -7.30 5.52 12.62
C GLY A 58 -7.20 6.72 13.56
N VAL A 59 -5.97 7.09 13.93
CA VAL A 59 -5.69 8.31 14.72
C VAL A 59 -6.23 9.54 14.02
N LYS A 60 -5.89 9.73 12.73
CA LYS A 60 -6.38 10.87 11.94
C LYS A 60 -7.91 10.91 11.89
N LYS A 61 -8.56 9.76 11.71
CA LYS A 61 -10.03 9.64 11.68
C LYS A 61 -10.67 10.08 13.01
N ILE A 62 -10.07 9.70 14.13
CA ILE A 62 -10.54 10.11 15.47
C ILE A 62 -10.32 11.61 15.69
N GLU A 63 -9.18 12.15 15.26
CA GLU A 63 -8.85 13.58 15.37
C GLU A 63 -9.80 14.47 14.56
N THR A 64 -10.35 13.96 13.44
CA THR A 64 -11.39 14.66 12.67
C THR A 64 -12.79 14.57 13.30
N GLY A 65 -12.92 13.97 14.49
CA GLY A 65 -14.18 13.81 15.21
C GLY A 65 -15.01 12.62 14.76
N GLU A 66 -14.48 11.74 13.90
CA GLU A 66 -15.19 10.54 13.50
C GLU A 66 -15.04 9.42 14.53
N TYR A 67 -16.09 8.62 14.68
CA TYR A 67 -16.16 7.53 15.64
C TYR A 67 -15.78 6.19 14.99
N ILE A 68 -14.96 5.39 15.69
CA ILE A 68 -14.62 4.01 15.31
C ILE A 68 -15.29 3.07 16.31
N GLU A 69 -16.37 2.43 15.89
CA GLU A 69 -17.19 1.57 16.75
C GLU A 69 -16.46 0.31 17.22
N ASN A 70 -15.76 -0.36 16.30
CA ASN A 70 -14.99 -1.56 16.59
C ASN A 70 -13.56 -1.38 16.07
N PRO A 71 -12.62 -0.93 16.91
CA PRO A 71 -11.24 -0.66 16.53
C PRO A 71 -10.55 -1.84 15.85
N LEU A 72 -10.65 -3.05 16.40
CA LEU A 72 -9.98 -4.24 15.85
C LEU A 72 -10.51 -4.61 14.46
N ALA A 73 -11.83 -4.62 14.29
CA ALA A 73 -12.44 -4.87 12.98
C ALA A 73 -12.05 -3.78 11.98
N TRP A 74 -12.05 -2.52 12.42
CA TRP A 74 -11.66 -1.39 11.59
C TRP A 74 -10.19 -1.46 11.16
N ILE A 75 -9.26 -1.77 12.07
CA ILE A 75 -7.83 -1.95 11.78
C ILE A 75 -7.64 -3.05 10.74
N ARG A 76 -8.33 -4.19 10.90
CA ARG A 76 -8.25 -5.31 9.97
C ARG A 76 -8.74 -4.91 8.56
N SER A 77 -9.89 -4.26 8.46
CA SER A 77 -10.44 -3.78 7.18
C SER A 77 -9.56 -2.72 6.53
N THR A 78 -9.07 -1.76 7.32
CA THR A 78 -8.16 -0.71 6.83
C THR A 78 -6.84 -1.29 6.35
N SER A 79 -6.27 -2.28 7.05
CA SER A 79 -5.07 -3.00 6.61
C SER A 79 -5.26 -3.63 5.23
N TYR A 80 -6.39 -4.29 4.99
CA TYR A 80 -6.70 -4.87 3.68
C TYR A 80 -6.84 -3.79 2.59
N ASN A 81 -7.48 -2.65 2.91
CA ASN A 81 -7.60 -1.53 1.98
C ASN A 81 -6.24 -0.94 1.59
N ILE A 82 -5.34 -0.75 2.56
CA ILE A 82 -3.97 -0.30 2.34
C ILE A 82 -3.25 -1.27 1.38
N ILE A 83 -3.30 -2.57 1.64
CA ILE A 83 -2.68 -3.59 0.76
C ILE A 83 -3.23 -3.50 -0.67
N ARG A 84 -4.54 -3.29 -0.81
CA ARG A 84 -5.19 -3.12 -2.12
C ARG A 84 -4.74 -1.83 -2.82
N GLU A 85 -4.57 -0.73 -2.08
CA GLU A 85 -4.04 0.54 -2.61
C GLU A 85 -2.60 0.35 -3.11
N LEU A 86 -1.72 -0.23 -2.30
CA LEU A 86 -0.33 -0.54 -2.66
C LEU A 86 -0.25 -1.43 -3.90
N SER A 87 -1.13 -2.44 -4.01
CA SER A 87 -1.19 -3.30 -5.18
C SER A 87 -1.56 -2.52 -6.45
N LYS A 88 -2.53 -1.60 -6.36
CA LYS A 88 -2.92 -0.73 -7.48
C LYS A 88 -1.79 0.22 -7.88
N GLU A 89 -1.11 0.81 -6.90
CA GLU A 89 0.03 1.70 -7.13
C GLU A 89 1.17 0.97 -7.84
N ARG A 90 1.54 -0.22 -7.37
CA ARG A 90 2.57 -1.04 -8.03
C ARG A 90 2.19 -1.38 -9.46
N LYS A 91 0.94 -1.75 -9.72
CA LYS A 91 0.46 -2.02 -11.09
C LYS A 91 0.59 -0.79 -11.99
N LYS A 92 0.26 0.39 -11.46
CA LYS A 92 0.40 1.66 -12.19
C LYS A 92 1.87 1.98 -12.50
N LEU A 93 2.78 1.74 -11.55
CA LEU A 93 4.21 1.94 -11.76
C LEU A 93 4.75 1.03 -12.88
N TYR A 94 4.40 -0.25 -12.88
CA TYR A 94 4.81 -1.16 -13.96
C TYR A 94 4.29 -0.73 -15.33
N GLN A 95 3.04 -0.24 -15.41
CA GLN A 95 2.50 0.27 -16.67
C GLN A 95 3.28 1.48 -17.19
N LEU A 96 3.62 2.42 -16.30
CA LEU A 96 4.43 3.59 -16.65
C LEU A 96 5.86 3.20 -17.06
N GLU A 97 6.47 2.23 -16.38
CA GLU A 97 7.80 1.71 -16.73
C GLU A 97 7.79 1.04 -18.12
N GLU A 98 6.74 0.29 -18.45
CA GLU A 98 6.56 -0.31 -19.77
C GLU A 98 6.37 0.76 -20.86
N GLU A 99 5.51 1.75 -20.62
CA GLU A 99 5.28 2.87 -21.54
C GLU A 99 6.58 3.65 -21.81
N TYR A 100 7.32 4.02 -20.76
CA TYR A 100 8.59 4.73 -20.88
C TYR A 100 9.65 3.90 -21.62
N LYS A 101 9.69 2.58 -21.37
CA LYS A 101 10.61 1.68 -22.09
C LYS A 101 10.26 1.64 -23.58
N ILE A 102 8.99 1.59 -23.94
CA ILE A 102 8.56 1.64 -25.35
C ILE A 102 8.93 2.98 -25.99
N GLU A 103 8.65 4.11 -25.35
CA GLU A 103 9.02 5.44 -25.85
C GLU A 103 10.53 5.56 -26.08
N SER A 104 11.34 5.12 -25.11
CA SER A 104 12.80 5.15 -25.24
C SER A 104 13.33 4.31 -26.42
N LEU A 105 12.67 3.18 -26.72
CA LEU A 105 13.01 2.33 -27.87
C LEU A 105 12.57 2.95 -29.20
N ILE A 106 11.44 3.67 -29.22
CA ILE A 106 10.99 4.39 -30.42
C ILE A 106 11.96 5.52 -30.73
N ASP A 107 12.34 6.30 -29.73
CA ASP A 107 13.28 7.40 -29.89
C ASP A 107 14.65 6.89 -30.38
N SER A 108 15.19 5.84 -29.77
CA SER A 108 16.47 5.26 -30.20
C SER A 108 16.44 4.77 -31.65
N ASN A 109 15.36 4.08 -32.05
CA ASN A 109 15.21 3.60 -33.42
C ASN A 109 15.04 4.78 -34.40
N LEU A 110 14.35 5.85 -34.01
CA LEU A 110 14.16 7.02 -34.86
C LEU A 110 15.49 7.73 -35.18
N PHE A 111 16.42 7.80 -34.21
CA PHE A 111 17.78 8.29 -34.44
C PHE A 111 18.55 7.40 -35.43
N ASP A 112 18.47 6.07 -35.29
CA ASP A 112 19.12 5.13 -36.22
C ASP A 112 18.59 5.25 -37.66
N PHE A 113 17.28 5.46 -37.85
CA PHE A 113 16.69 5.62 -39.19
C PHE A 113 17.02 6.98 -39.84
N GLN A 114 17.29 8.03 -39.06
CA GLN A 114 17.68 9.34 -39.58
C GLN A 114 19.14 9.37 -40.06
N GLU A 115 20.04 8.63 -39.41
CA GLU A 115 21.44 8.50 -39.86
C GLU A 115 21.54 7.71 -41.18
N VAL A 116 20.73 6.66 -41.37
CA VAL A 116 20.75 5.86 -42.62
C VAL A 116 20.24 6.65 -43.82
N ASN A 117 19.29 7.59 -43.64
CA ASN A 117 18.73 8.38 -44.74
C ASN A 117 19.57 9.61 -45.13
N THR A 118 20.51 10.05 -44.28
CA THR A 118 21.36 11.22 -44.58
C THR A 118 22.63 10.87 -45.38
N GLY A 119 22.98 9.58 -45.51
CA GLY A 119 24.08 9.08 -46.34
C GLY A 119 23.80 8.98 -47.85
N PHE A 120 22.55 9.18 -48.29
CA PHE A 120 22.16 9.16 -49.71
C PHE A 120 21.92 10.57 -50.27
N LYS A 121 22.90 11.46 -50.16
CA LYS A 121 23.05 12.58 -51.11
C LYS A 121 24.26 12.31 -51.99
N LYS A 122 24.03 11.55 -53.07
CA LYS A 122 24.90 11.52 -54.25
C LYS A 122 24.72 12.84 -55.01
N GLY A 123 25.83 13.43 -55.44
CA GLY A 123 25.91 14.58 -56.33
C GLY A 123 27.34 15.07 -56.40
#